data_AF-A0A552UGJ7-F1
#
_entry.id   AF-A0A552UGJ7-F1
#
_cell.length_a   1.000
_cell.length_b   1.000
_cell.length_c   1.000
_cell.angle_alpha   90.00
_cell.angle_beta   90.00
_cell.angle_gamma   90.00
#
_symmetry.space_group_name_H-M   'P 1'
#
loop_
_entity.id
_entity.type
_entity.pdbx_description
1 polymer ?
#
loop_
_entity_poly.entity_id
_entity_poly.type
_entity_poly.pdbx_seq_one_letter_code
_entity_poly.pdbx_strand_id
1 'polypeptide(L)'
;MTVAVDRRTTLAWLAAALSALPEAARGTGLEGTQWPTVTLKPVTAPGYGVDPDMSDPKVPWPLTLTAAERKAATALCDMILPADGTAPAASKLGVPAFVDEWVSAPYPNQQRDRKTIVAGLAWLDAESRRRSGKVFAASSMTQRAAICDDIAFKDRIKPGHEKPAAFFTLMRRLTLRAYFSTAEGWEQIGYLGNTPIDGPYPGPTPEALAHLDKIIAGLGLAAA
;
A
#
# COMPACT_ATOMS: atom_id res chain seq x y z
N MET A 1 19.94 49.71 0.91
CA MET A 1 20.75 48.55 0.49
C MET A 1 20.11 47.30 1.07
N THR A 2 19.37 46.55 0.25
CA THR A 2 18.77 45.27 0.63
C THR A 2 19.85 44.20 0.55
N VAL A 3 20.31 43.69 1.70
CA VAL A 3 21.25 42.57 1.74
C VAL A 3 20.46 41.31 1.38
N ALA A 4 20.73 40.74 0.22
CA ALA A 4 20.16 39.46 -0.19
C ALA A 4 20.77 38.35 0.68
N VAL A 5 19.95 37.71 1.52
CA VAL A 5 20.37 36.61 2.37
C VAL A 5 20.46 35.34 1.52
N ASP A 6 21.63 34.71 1.52
CA ASP A 6 21.86 33.46 0.80
C ASP A 6 21.10 32.29 1.42
N ARG A 7 20.61 31.37 0.57
CA ARG A 7 19.85 30.18 0.95
C ARG A 7 20.54 29.29 1.99
N ARG A 8 21.88 29.21 1.98
CA ARG A 8 22.61 28.43 3.00
C ARG A 8 22.59 29.11 4.35
N THR A 9 22.60 30.44 4.37
CA THR A 9 22.47 31.23 5.60
C THR A 9 21.09 31.01 6.21
N THR A 10 20.01 31.01 5.40
CA THR A 10 18.66 30.68 5.87
C THR A 10 18.57 29.26 6.45
N LEU A 11 19.20 28.27 5.80
CA LEU A 11 19.23 26.89 6.30
C LEU A 11 20.06 26.73 7.58
N ALA A 12 21.18 27.45 7.69
CA ALA A 12 22.01 27.45 8.90
C ALA A 12 21.27 28.07 10.10
N TRP A 13 20.48 29.12 9.88
CA TRP A 13 19.68 29.76 10.92
C TRP A 13 18.50 28.87 11.36
N LEU A 14 17.88 28.14 10.42
CA LEU A 14 16.86 27.12 10.73
C LEU A 14 17.44 25.94 11.55
N ALA A 15 18.66 25.49 11.25
CA ALA A 15 19.31 24.43 12.00
C ALA A 15 19.71 24.88 13.42
N ALA A 16 20.20 26.12 13.57
CA ALA A 16 20.58 26.68 14.87
C ALA A 16 19.37 26.98 15.78
N ALA A 17 18.19 27.26 15.20
CA ALA A 17 16.95 27.44 15.96
C ALA A 17 16.41 26.11 16.54
N LEU A 18 16.76 24.96 15.95
CA LEU A 18 16.30 23.64 16.42
C LEU A 18 17.06 23.15 17.67
N SER A 19 18.27 23.66 17.93
CA SER A 19 19.10 23.23 19.07
C SER A 19 18.83 23.97 20.38
N ALA A 20 17.84 24.88 20.42
CA ALA A 20 17.52 25.68 21.60
C ALA A 20 16.06 25.53 22.07
N LEU A 21 15.45 24.36 21.82
CA LEU A 21 14.20 24.01 22.49
C LEU A 21 14.48 23.55 23.92
N PRO A 22 13.71 24.01 24.92
CA PRO A 22 13.87 23.55 26.29
C PRO A 22 13.65 22.04 26.37
N GLU A 23 14.47 21.39 27.20
CA GLU A 23 14.51 19.98 27.62
C GLU A 23 13.20 19.50 28.32
N ALA A 24 12.04 20.10 28.01
CA ALA A 24 10.72 19.74 28.52
C ALA A 24 9.93 18.81 27.56
N ALA A 25 10.52 18.43 26.42
CA ALA A 25 9.99 17.44 25.51
C ALA A 25 10.63 16.05 25.67
N ARG A 26 11.24 15.75 26.84
CA ARG A 26 11.44 14.35 27.27
C ARG A 26 10.10 13.78 27.72
N GLY A 27 9.19 13.59 26.77
CA GLY A 27 8.08 12.67 26.92
C GLY A 27 8.65 11.26 27.01
N THR A 28 8.77 10.76 28.24
CA THR A 28 8.92 9.32 28.49
C THR A 28 7.74 8.60 27.85
N GLY A 29 7.99 7.88 26.76
CA GLY A 29 6.99 7.12 26.03
C GLY A 29 7.40 6.84 24.59
N LEU A 30 8.47 6.06 24.40
CA LEU A 30 8.74 5.35 23.14
C LEU A 30 7.75 4.19 22.96
N GLU A 31 6.45 4.46 23.07
CA GLU A 31 5.40 3.48 22.87
C GLU A 31 4.43 4.08 21.85
N GLY A 32 4.31 3.44 20.68
CA GLY A 32 3.25 3.76 19.73
C GLY A 32 1.87 3.61 20.37
N THR A 33 0.83 4.16 19.75
CA THR A 33 -0.54 3.92 20.21
C THR A 33 -0.84 2.42 20.34
N GLN A 34 -1.49 2.03 21.44
CA GLN A 34 -1.85 0.63 21.68
C GLN A 34 -2.74 0.10 20.54
N TRP A 35 -2.51 -1.15 20.13
CA TRP A 35 -3.33 -1.79 19.11
C TRP A 35 -4.80 -1.91 19.57
N PRO A 36 -5.77 -1.38 18.81
CA PRO A 36 -7.16 -1.35 19.24
C PRO A 36 -7.80 -2.74 19.20
N THR A 37 -8.67 -3.01 20.18
CA THR A 37 -9.55 -4.19 20.15
C THR A 37 -10.82 -3.84 19.38
N VAL A 38 -11.06 -4.52 18.27
CA VAL A 38 -12.24 -4.30 17.42
C VAL A 38 -13.23 -5.45 17.54
N THR A 39 -14.48 -5.14 17.87
CA THR A 39 -15.58 -6.11 17.88
C THR A 39 -16.39 -5.93 16.61
N LEU A 40 -16.20 -6.84 15.65
CA LEU A 40 -16.85 -6.79 14.34
C LEU A 40 -17.92 -7.86 14.24
N LYS A 41 -19.12 -7.46 13.81
CA LYS A 41 -20.17 -8.41 13.43
C LYS A 41 -19.74 -9.16 12.17
N PRO A 42 -19.77 -10.51 12.15
CA PRO A 42 -19.46 -11.27 10.95
C PRO A 42 -20.35 -10.87 9.78
N VAL A 43 -19.82 -10.85 8.55
CA VAL A 43 -20.64 -10.71 7.34
C VAL A 43 -21.14 -12.09 6.93
N THR A 44 -22.45 -12.28 6.87
CA THR A 44 -23.11 -13.56 6.56
C THR A 44 -23.96 -13.49 5.29
N ALA A 45 -23.52 -12.72 4.30
CA ALA A 45 -24.19 -12.59 3.00
C ALA A 45 -23.85 -13.78 2.07
N PRO A 46 -24.67 -14.04 1.03
CA PRO A 46 -24.27 -14.94 -0.05
C PRO A 46 -22.95 -14.48 -0.69
N GLY A 47 -22.04 -15.42 -0.95
CA GLY A 47 -20.85 -15.15 -1.73
C GLY A 47 -21.17 -15.09 -3.23
N TYR A 48 -20.14 -14.83 -4.04
CA TYR A 48 -20.20 -14.93 -5.51
C TYR A 48 -20.49 -16.35 -6.02
N GLY A 49 -20.27 -17.38 -5.19
CA GLY A 49 -20.34 -18.77 -5.63
C GLY A 49 -19.07 -19.19 -6.37
N VAL A 50 -19.18 -20.23 -7.20
CA VAL A 50 -18.05 -20.78 -7.98
C VAL A 50 -17.93 -20.09 -9.34
N ASP A 51 -19.05 -19.60 -9.89
CA ASP A 51 -19.13 -19.02 -11.24
C ASP A 51 -19.84 -17.66 -11.17
N PRO A 52 -19.10 -16.55 -10.99
CA PRO A 52 -19.68 -15.21 -10.95
C PRO A 52 -20.17 -14.79 -12.35
N ASP A 53 -21.32 -14.13 -12.40
CA ASP A 53 -21.83 -13.55 -13.64
C ASP A 53 -20.97 -12.34 -14.07
N MET A 54 -20.14 -12.57 -15.08
CA MET A 54 -19.26 -11.54 -15.64
C MET A 54 -20.00 -10.52 -16.52
N SER A 55 -21.25 -10.81 -16.92
CA SER A 55 -22.07 -9.91 -17.75
C SER A 55 -22.80 -8.86 -16.90
N ASP A 56 -23.09 -9.17 -15.64
CA ASP A 56 -23.73 -8.26 -14.68
C ASP A 56 -22.97 -8.26 -13.33
N PRO A 57 -21.74 -7.71 -13.30
CA PRO A 57 -20.88 -7.76 -12.13
C PRO A 57 -21.47 -6.94 -10.98
N LYS A 58 -21.90 -7.64 -9.91
CA LYS A 58 -22.53 -7.04 -8.72
C LYS A 58 -21.96 -7.63 -7.45
N VAL A 59 -21.58 -6.77 -6.50
CA VAL A 59 -21.17 -7.19 -5.16
C VAL A 59 -22.40 -7.66 -4.36
N PRO A 60 -22.51 -8.94 -3.95
CA PRO A 60 -23.71 -9.48 -3.32
C PRO A 60 -23.80 -9.20 -1.81
N TRP A 61 -22.85 -8.44 -1.25
CA TRP A 61 -22.80 -8.07 0.16
C TRP A 61 -22.68 -6.55 0.36
N PRO A 62 -23.16 -6.02 1.50
CA PRO A 62 -23.01 -4.61 1.82
C PRO A 62 -21.55 -4.27 2.17
N LEU A 63 -21.10 -3.08 1.78
CA LEU A 63 -19.81 -2.53 2.18
C LEU A 63 -19.82 -2.11 3.65
N THR A 64 -18.71 -2.34 4.34
CA THR A 64 -18.65 -2.26 5.81
C THR A 64 -17.73 -1.18 6.35
N LEU A 65 -16.81 -0.63 5.55
CA LEU A 65 -16.02 0.50 6.02
C LEU A 65 -16.88 1.75 6.16
N THR A 66 -16.56 2.56 7.16
CA THR A 66 -17.11 3.90 7.32
C THR A 66 -16.50 4.87 6.32
N ALA A 67 -17.11 6.05 6.17
CA ALA A 67 -16.54 7.10 5.31
C ALA A 67 -15.14 7.55 5.77
N ALA A 68 -14.87 7.54 7.08
CA ALA A 68 -13.56 7.89 7.62
C ALA A 68 -12.51 6.82 7.31
N GLU A 69 -12.85 5.54 7.53
CA GLU A 69 -11.98 4.41 7.21
C GLU A 69 -11.67 4.34 5.70
N ARG A 70 -12.66 4.58 4.83
CA ARG A 70 -12.43 4.68 3.38
C ARG A 70 -11.42 5.77 3.04
N LYS A 71 -11.53 6.97 3.63
CA LYS A 71 -10.57 8.07 3.39
C LYS A 71 -9.16 7.68 3.86
N ALA A 72 -9.04 7.04 5.01
CA ALA A 72 -7.75 6.57 5.52
C ALA A 72 -7.16 5.46 4.62
N ALA A 73 -7.98 4.50 4.18
CA ALA A 73 -7.58 3.44 3.26
C ALA A 73 -7.14 4.00 1.90
N THR A 74 -7.86 4.97 1.34
CA THR A 74 -7.46 5.68 0.11
C THR A 74 -6.10 6.35 0.28
N ALA A 75 -5.93 7.13 1.35
CA ALA A 75 -4.64 7.79 1.61
C ALA A 75 -3.50 6.78 1.78
N LEU A 76 -3.75 5.64 2.44
CA LEU A 76 -2.74 4.60 2.64
C LEU A 76 -2.40 3.87 1.33
N CYS A 77 -3.40 3.56 0.48
CA CYS A 77 -3.16 2.95 -0.83
C CYS A 77 -2.28 3.85 -1.70
N ASP A 78 -2.53 5.16 -1.71
CA ASP A 78 -1.73 6.13 -2.45
C ASP A 78 -0.33 6.35 -1.85
N MET A 79 -0.15 6.11 -0.54
CA MET A 79 1.20 6.05 0.07
C MET A 79 1.97 4.81 -0.36
N ILE A 80 1.28 3.67 -0.50
CA ILE A 80 1.88 2.39 -0.89
C ILE A 80 2.27 2.39 -2.37
N LEU A 81 1.40 2.91 -3.22
CA LEU A 81 1.60 2.96 -4.66
C LEU A 81 1.11 4.32 -5.20
N PRO A 82 1.96 5.35 -5.09
CA PRO A 82 1.65 6.69 -5.60
C PRO A 82 1.65 6.69 -7.13
N ALA A 83 1.14 7.78 -7.72
CA ALA A 83 1.34 8.01 -9.15
C ALA A 83 2.83 8.25 -9.43
N ASP A 84 3.30 7.73 -10.57
CA ASP A 84 4.68 7.94 -11.03
C ASP A 84 4.69 8.13 -12.55
N GLY A 85 4.91 9.37 -13.01
CA GLY A 85 4.99 9.72 -14.42
C GLY A 85 3.78 9.26 -15.23
N THR A 86 3.90 8.08 -15.85
CA THR A 86 2.90 7.41 -16.67
C THR A 86 1.92 6.54 -15.88
N ALA A 87 2.27 6.14 -14.65
CA ALA A 87 1.46 5.27 -13.81
C ALA A 87 0.50 6.08 -12.93
N PRO A 88 -0.83 5.81 -12.96
CA PRO A 88 -1.78 6.46 -12.07
C PRO A 88 -1.62 5.97 -10.62
N ALA A 89 -2.04 6.78 -9.64
CA ALA A 89 -2.05 6.36 -8.24
C ALA A 89 -3.07 5.24 -7.99
N ALA A 90 -2.86 4.41 -6.96
CA ALA A 90 -3.77 3.32 -6.62
C ALA A 90 -5.24 3.75 -6.49
N SER A 91 -5.52 4.92 -5.90
CA SER A 91 -6.87 5.46 -5.77
C SER A 91 -7.56 5.75 -7.10
N LYS A 92 -6.81 6.02 -8.17
CA LYS A 92 -7.36 6.27 -9.51
C LYS A 92 -7.83 5.00 -10.20
N LEU A 93 -7.34 3.84 -9.77
CA LEU A 93 -7.68 2.53 -10.32
C LEU A 93 -8.68 1.73 -9.47
N GLY A 94 -9.39 2.41 -8.55
CA GLY A 94 -10.42 1.75 -7.72
C GLY A 94 -9.87 0.83 -6.62
N VAL A 95 -8.55 0.80 -6.39
CA VAL A 95 -7.93 -0.06 -5.37
C VAL A 95 -8.51 0.12 -3.96
N PRO A 96 -8.82 1.33 -3.46
CA PRO A 96 -9.45 1.49 -2.16
C PRO A 96 -10.86 0.91 -2.09
N ALA A 97 -11.61 0.94 -3.19
CA ALA A 97 -12.95 0.34 -3.27
C ALA A 97 -12.85 -1.20 -3.21
N PHE A 98 -11.86 -1.78 -3.91
CA PHE A 98 -11.55 -3.20 -3.78
C PHE A 98 -11.21 -3.61 -2.34
N VAL A 99 -10.46 -2.78 -1.61
CA VAL A 99 -10.15 -3.06 -0.19
C VAL A 99 -11.43 -3.06 0.66
N ASP A 100 -12.34 -2.10 0.47
CA ASP A 100 -13.64 -2.07 1.17
C ASP A 100 -14.47 -3.31 0.84
N GLU A 101 -14.54 -3.71 -0.43
CA GLU A 101 -15.20 -4.94 -0.85
C GLU A 101 -14.56 -6.18 -0.20
N TRP A 102 -13.22 -6.29 -0.24
CA TRP A 102 -12.46 -7.41 0.31
C TRP A 102 -12.75 -7.61 1.79
N VAL A 103 -12.72 -6.54 2.59
CA VAL A 103 -13.00 -6.64 4.04
C VAL A 103 -14.48 -6.83 4.34
N SER A 104 -15.35 -6.59 3.37
CA SER A 104 -16.79 -6.77 3.49
C SER A 104 -17.25 -8.17 3.02
N ALA A 105 -16.39 -8.94 2.37
CA ALA A 105 -16.76 -10.24 1.83
C ALA A 105 -17.00 -11.29 2.92
N PRO A 106 -17.99 -12.19 2.75
CA PRO A 106 -18.39 -13.17 3.77
C PRO A 106 -17.42 -14.35 3.93
N TYR A 107 -16.35 -14.41 3.13
CA TYR A 107 -15.42 -15.53 3.10
C TYR A 107 -14.49 -15.57 4.33
N PRO A 108 -14.11 -16.76 4.82
CA PRO A 108 -13.30 -16.89 6.05
C PRO A 108 -11.97 -16.12 6.05
N ASN A 109 -11.24 -16.14 4.93
CA ASN A 109 -9.96 -15.43 4.81
C ASN A 109 -10.16 -13.92 4.89
N GLN A 110 -11.19 -13.41 4.23
CA GLN A 110 -11.57 -12.01 4.20
C GLN A 110 -12.06 -11.54 5.55
N GLN A 111 -12.85 -12.34 6.27
CA GLN A 111 -13.25 -12.04 7.65
C GLN A 111 -12.06 -12.03 8.63
N ARG A 112 -11.03 -12.86 8.41
CA ARG A 112 -9.76 -12.79 9.16
C ARG A 112 -9.00 -11.50 8.85
N ASP A 113 -8.83 -11.19 7.58
CA ASP A 113 -8.11 -10.00 7.12
C ASP A 113 -8.82 -8.70 7.59
N ARG A 114 -10.16 -8.68 7.57
CA ARG A 114 -11.02 -7.59 8.04
C ARG A 114 -10.67 -7.15 9.46
N LYS A 115 -10.47 -8.09 10.39
CA LYS A 115 -10.12 -7.77 11.79
C LYS A 115 -8.83 -6.97 11.87
N THR A 116 -7.84 -7.34 11.05
CA THR A 116 -6.53 -6.68 11.01
C THR A 116 -6.63 -5.31 10.34
N ILE A 117 -7.38 -5.20 9.24
CA ILE A 117 -7.51 -3.95 8.48
C ILE A 117 -8.30 -2.90 9.25
N VAL A 118 -9.45 -3.25 9.83
CA VAL A 118 -10.25 -2.28 10.59
C VAL A 118 -9.50 -1.78 11.83
N ALA A 119 -8.86 -2.69 12.57
CA ALA A 119 -8.02 -2.30 13.71
C ALA A 119 -6.81 -1.44 13.28
N GLY A 120 -6.19 -1.78 12.15
CA GLY A 120 -5.06 -1.02 11.61
C GLY A 120 -5.43 0.36 11.11
N LEU A 121 -6.59 0.54 10.47
CA LEU A 121 -7.10 1.86 10.07
C LEU A 121 -7.41 2.73 11.29
N ALA A 122 -8.01 2.16 12.34
CA ALA A 122 -8.23 2.86 13.60
C ALA A 122 -6.91 3.25 14.28
N TRP A 123 -5.94 2.34 14.31
CA TRP A 123 -4.59 2.61 14.82
C TRP A 123 -3.89 3.72 14.04
N LEU A 124 -3.96 3.69 12.71
CA LEU A 124 -3.34 4.68 11.83
C LEU A 124 -3.87 6.09 12.10
N ASP A 125 -5.18 6.21 12.29
CA ASP A 125 -5.84 7.46 12.63
C ASP A 125 -5.49 7.92 14.05
N ALA A 126 -5.40 7.02 15.02
CA ALA A 126 -4.98 7.34 16.39
C ALA A 126 -3.51 7.81 16.44
N GLU A 127 -2.62 7.10 15.75
CA GLU A 127 -1.20 7.43 15.66
C GLU A 127 -0.97 8.76 14.94
N SER A 128 -1.72 9.02 13.87
CA SER A 128 -1.70 10.32 13.19
C SER A 128 -2.18 11.43 14.11
N ARG A 129 -3.31 11.25 14.82
CA ARG A 129 -3.80 12.26 15.77
C ARG A 129 -2.78 12.52 16.88
N ARG A 130 -2.13 11.48 17.39
CA ARG A 130 -1.09 11.61 18.43
C ARG A 130 0.10 12.44 17.96
N ARG A 131 0.53 12.26 16.70
CA ARG A 131 1.72 12.96 16.14
C ARG A 131 1.43 14.37 15.63
N SER A 132 0.25 14.61 15.04
CA SER A 132 -0.03 15.83 14.29
C SER A 132 -1.35 16.53 14.66
N GLY A 133 -2.16 15.93 15.55
CA GLY A 133 -3.51 16.40 15.87
C GLY A 133 -4.55 16.14 14.78
N LYS A 134 -4.18 15.49 13.67
CA LYS A 134 -5.05 15.24 12.51
C LYS A 134 -5.23 13.74 12.25
N VAL A 135 -6.37 13.37 11.68
CA VAL A 135 -6.57 12.02 11.10
C VAL A 135 -5.60 11.76 9.97
N PHE A 136 -5.29 10.50 9.69
CA PHE A 136 -4.24 10.13 8.73
C PHE A 136 -4.50 10.73 7.34
N ALA A 137 -5.75 10.64 6.87
CA ALA A 137 -6.18 11.19 5.59
C ALA A 137 -6.14 12.73 5.51
N ALA A 138 -6.02 13.43 6.64
CA ALA A 138 -5.91 14.90 6.70
C ALA A 138 -4.48 15.38 7.06
N SER A 139 -3.59 14.47 7.45
CA SER A 139 -2.18 14.76 7.70
C SER A 139 -1.42 15.06 6.41
N SER A 140 -0.29 15.77 6.52
CA SER A 140 0.59 16.06 5.39
C SER A 140 1.27 14.79 4.86
N MET A 141 1.79 14.85 3.63
CA MET A 141 2.53 13.74 3.02
C MET A 141 3.69 13.27 3.90
N THR A 142 4.50 14.21 4.42
CA THR A 142 5.62 13.92 5.33
C THR A 142 5.17 13.24 6.62
N GLN A 143 4.02 13.65 7.18
CA GLN A 143 3.48 13.04 8.39
C GLN A 143 2.98 11.62 8.14
N ARG A 144 2.34 11.38 6.98
CA ARG A 144 1.91 10.03 6.58
C ARG A 144 3.11 9.11 6.34
N ALA A 145 4.12 9.60 5.61
CA ALA A 145 5.36 8.88 5.34
C ALA A 145 6.04 8.45 6.65
N ALA A 146 6.20 9.37 7.61
CA ALA A 146 6.83 9.06 8.89
C ALA A 146 6.11 7.94 9.68
N ILE A 147 4.77 7.84 9.59
CA ILE A 147 4.01 6.76 10.21
C ILE A 147 4.20 5.45 9.43
N CYS A 148 4.18 5.51 8.09
CA CYS A 148 4.37 4.33 7.24
C CYS A 148 5.79 3.75 7.39
N ASP A 149 6.82 4.59 7.46
CA ASP A 149 8.22 4.17 7.59
C ASP A 149 8.48 3.37 8.88
N ASP A 150 7.79 3.70 9.97
CA ASP A 150 7.89 2.96 11.24
C ASP A 150 7.34 1.52 11.14
N ILE A 151 6.51 1.21 10.13
CA ILE A 151 5.76 -0.05 10.02
C ILE A 151 5.97 -0.80 8.69
N ALA A 152 6.68 -0.20 7.73
CA ALA A 152 6.83 -0.75 6.38
C ALA A 152 7.95 -1.80 6.24
N PHE A 153 9.02 -1.68 7.04
CA PHE A 153 10.26 -2.43 6.88
C PHE A 153 10.47 -3.41 8.04
N LYS A 154 10.40 -4.72 7.75
CA LYS A 154 10.43 -5.80 8.75
C LYS A 154 11.64 -5.74 9.69
N ASP A 155 12.79 -5.36 9.15
CA ASP A 155 14.07 -5.21 9.85
C ASP A 155 14.15 -3.99 10.77
N ARG A 156 13.22 -3.04 10.64
CA ARG A 156 13.19 -1.76 11.38
C ARG A 156 12.00 -1.63 12.33
N ILE A 157 11.21 -2.69 12.46
CA ILE A 157 10.03 -2.68 13.34
C ILE A 157 10.48 -2.62 14.79
N LYS A 158 10.11 -1.52 15.47
CA LYS A 158 10.36 -1.35 16.90
C LYS A 158 9.43 -2.27 17.71
N PRO A 159 9.86 -2.73 18.90
CA PRO A 159 8.98 -3.45 19.81
C PRO A 159 7.64 -2.71 20.02
N GLY A 160 6.52 -3.42 19.93
CA GLY A 160 5.17 -2.86 20.05
C GLY A 160 4.52 -2.44 18.72
N HIS A 161 5.27 -2.40 17.61
CA HIS A 161 4.74 -2.12 16.27
C HIS A 161 4.51 -3.36 15.40
N GLU A 162 4.55 -4.56 15.97
CA GLU A 162 4.42 -5.81 15.22
C GLU A 162 3.03 -5.94 14.56
N LYS A 163 1.96 -5.58 15.28
CA LYS A 163 0.59 -5.61 14.73
C LYS A 163 0.38 -4.52 13.66
N PRO A 164 0.77 -3.25 13.88
CA PRO A 164 0.80 -2.24 12.82
C PRO A 164 1.58 -2.66 11.57
N ALA A 165 2.75 -3.30 11.75
CA ALA A 165 3.56 -3.79 10.64
C ALA A 165 2.88 -4.93 9.87
N ALA A 166 2.22 -5.85 10.57
CA ALA A 166 1.41 -6.90 9.95
C ALA A 166 0.23 -6.32 9.16
N PHE A 167 -0.43 -5.29 9.70
CA PHE A 167 -1.47 -4.54 9.00
C PHE A 167 -0.95 -3.86 7.73
N PHE A 168 0.17 -3.13 7.81
CA PHE A 168 0.76 -2.47 6.65
C PHE A 168 1.15 -3.49 5.58
N THR A 169 1.71 -4.62 5.99
CA THR A 169 2.05 -5.72 5.08
C THR A 169 0.83 -6.29 4.38
N LEU A 170 -0.27 -6.49 5.10
CA LEU A 170 -1.54 -6.93 4.53
C LEU A 170 -2.12 -5.90 3.55
N MET A 171 -2.15 -4.62 3.95
CA MET A 171 -2.62 -3.53 3.08
C MET A 171 -1.79 -3.45 1.80
N ARG A 172 -0.46 -3.45 1.91
CA ARG A 172 0.45 -3.46 0.76
C ARG A 172 0.17 -4.63 -0.18
N ARG A 173 0.01 -5.84 0.34
CA ARG A 173 -0.33 -7.02 -0.47
C ARG A 173 -1.65 -6.83 -1.22
N LEU A 174 -2.69 -6.32 -0.56
CA LEU A 174 -4.00 -6.09 -1.18
C LEU A 174 -3.93 -4.98 -2.24
N THR A 175 -3.23 -3.88 -1.94
CA THR A 175 -3.03 -2.76 -2.88
C THR A 175 -2.33 -3.23 -4.15
N LEU A 176 -1.19 -3.92 -4.03
CA LEU A 176 -0.44 -4.41 -5.20
C LEU A 176 -1.25 -5.43 -5.99
N ARG A 177 -1.95 -6.36 -5.32
CA ARG A 177 -2.77 -7.36 -6.00
C ARG A 177 -3.90 -6.72 -6.81
N ALA A 178 -4.59 -5.73 -6.24
CA ALA A 178 -5.67 -5.03 -6.93
C ALA A 178 -5.13 -4.22 -8.11
N TYR A 179 -4.05 -3.46 -7.88
CA TYR A 179 -3.46 -2.61 -8.90
C TYR A 179 -2.94 -3.38 -10.11
N PHE A 180 -2.15 -4.45 -9.89
CA PHE A 180 -1.61 -5.27 -10.98
C PHE A 180 -2.62 -6.26 -11.57
N SER A 181 -3.90 -6.14 -11.21
CA SER A 181 -5.02 -6.82 -11.89
C SER A 181 -5.75 -5.90 -12.87
N THR A 182 -5.34 -4.63 -13.00
CA THR A 182 -5.90 -3.69 -13.99
C THR A 182 -5.04 -3.62 -15.24
N ALA A 183 -5.58 -3.06 -16.32
CA ALA A 183 -4.85 -2.86 -17.56
C ALA A 183 -3.61 -1.97 -17.38
N GLU A 184 -3.74 -0.88 -16.63
CA GLU A 184 -2.62 0.02 -16.32
C GLU A 184 -1.55 -0.69 -15.47
N GLY A 185 -1.96 -1.54 -14.53
CA GLY A 185 -1.04 -2.37 -13.78
C GLY A 185 -0.27 -3.35 -14.67
N TRP A 186 -0.96 -4.03 -15.60
CA TRP A 186 -0.31 -4.95 -16.54
C TRP A 186 0.74 -4.28 -17.42
N GLU A 187 0.44 -3.08 -17.91
CA GLU A 187 1.39 -2.29 -18.71
C GLU A 187 2.68 -2.01 -17.94
N GLN A 188 2.57 -1.67 -16.65
CA GLN A 188 3.74 -1.38 -15.79
C GLN A 188 4.70 -2.55 -15.62
N ILE A 189 4.20 -3.80 -15.66
CA ILE A 189 5.03 -5.01 -15.53
C ILE A 189 5.33 -5.68 -16.87
N GLY A 190 4.91 -5.08 -18.00
CA GLY A 190 5.08 -5.66 -19.33
C GLY A 190 4.29 -6.96 -19.54
N TYR A 191 3.14 -7.12 -18.88
CA TYR A 191 2.32 -8.32 -19.02
C TYR A 191 1.58 -8.33 -20.37
N LEU A 192 1.84 -9.36 -21.19
CA LEU A 192 1.28 -9.52 -22.55
C LEU A 192 0.26 -10.67 -22.66
N GLY A 193 0.02 -11.44 -21.58
CA GLY A 193 -0.71 -12.71 -21.64
C GLY A 193 -2.20 -12.61 -22.01
N ASN A 194 -2.79 -11.41 -21.92
CA ASN A 194 -4.20 -11.18 -22.27
C ASN A 194 -4.38 -10.58 -23.68
N THR A 195 -3.31 -10.47 -24.46
CA THR A 195 -3.38 -10.07 -25.87
C THR A 195 -3.38 -11.32 -26.75
N PRO A 196 -4.43 -11.56 -27.55
CA PRO A 196 -4.42 -12.67 -28.50
C PRO A 196 -3.31 -12.46 -29.53
N ILE A 197 -2.60 -13.55 -29.85
CA ILE A 197 -1.64 -13.56 -30.94
C ILE A 197 -2.42 -13.97 -32.20
N ASP A 198 -2.35 -13.14 -33.24
CA ASP A 198 -2.90 -13.49 -34.54
C ASP A 198 -1.97 -14.48 -35.24
N GLY A 199 -2.50 -15.66 -35.53
CA GLY A 199 -1.79 -16.72 -36.26
C GLY A 199 -0.97 -17.66 -35.38
N PRO A 200 -0.07 -18.47 -35.99
CA PRO A 200 0.77 -19.41 -35.25
C PRO A 200 1.68 -18.68 -34.26
N TYR A 201 1.89 -19.28 -33.09
CA TYR A 201 2.84 -18.77 -32.11
C TYR A 201 4.22 -18.61 -32.76
N PRO A 202 4.82 -17.40 -32.77
CA PRO A 202 6.04 -17.12 -33.52
C PRO A 202 7.30 -17.77 -32.94
N GLY A 203 7.18 -18.39 -31.75
CA GLY A 203 8.33 -18.93 -31.03
C GLY A 203 9.15 -17.84 -30.34
N PRO A 204 10.25 -18.23 -29.65
CA PRO A 204 11.19 -17.29 -29.07
C PRO A 204 11.89 -16.45 -30.16
N THR A 205 12.27 -15.21 -29.85
CA THR A 205 13.01 -14.38 -30.81
C THR A 205 14.41 -14.96 -31.07
N PRO A 206 15.02 -14.71 -32.24
CA PRO A 206 16.40 -15.13 -32.51
C PRO A 206 17.40 -14.63 -31.45
N GLU A 207 17.20 -13.43 -30.90
CA GLU A 207 18.03 -12.87 -29.84
C GLU A 207 17.87 -13.65 -28.53
N ALA A 208 16.64 -14.07 -28.19
CA ALA A 208 16.36 -14.88 -27.01
C ALA A 208 16.97 -16.28 -27.14
N LEU A 209 16.90 -16.89 -28.33
CA LEU A 209 17.56 -18.17 -28.63
C LEU A 209 19.08 -18.05 -28.51
N ALA A 210 19.69 -17.04 -29.12
CA ALA A 210 21.13 -16.82 -29.03
C ALA A 210 21.60 -16.57 -27.58
N HIS A 211 20.79 -15.86 -26.78
CA HIS A 211 21.05 -15.69 -25.35
C HIS A 211 20.99 -17.01 -24.59
N LEU A 212 19.97 -17.83 -24.84
CA LEU A 212 19.81 -19.14 -24.24
C LEU A 212 20.98 -20.07 -24.61
N ASP A 213 21.36 -20.11 -25.89
CA ASP A 213 22.48 -20.92 -26.38
C ASP A 213 23.79 -20.54 -25.67
N LYS A 214 24.02 -19.25 -25.46
CA LYS A 214 25.17 -18.75 -24.70
C LYS A 214 25.17 -19.23 -23.25
N ILE A 215 24.01 -19.25 -22.58
CA ILE A 215 23.88 -19.78 -21.22
C ILE A 215 24.13 -21.29 -21.20
N ILE A 216 23.54 -22.04 -22.12
CA ILE A 216 23.69 -23.49 -22.25
C ILE A 216 25.16 -23.86 -22.46
N ALA A 217 25.86 -23.16 -23.35
CA ALA A 217 27.29 -23.35 -23.59
C ALA A 217 28.14 -23.04 -22.33
N GLY A 218 27.80 -21.99 -21.60
CA GLY A 218 28.46 -21.64 -20.33
C GLY A 218 28.29 -22.69 -19.23
N LEU A 219 27.23 -23.49 -19.30
CA LEU A 219 26.96 -24.60 -18.38
C LEU A 219 27.59 -25.93 -18.84
N GLY A 220 28.27 -25.96 -19.99
CA GLY A 220 28.87 -27.17 -20.55
C GLY A 220 27.85 -28.19 -21.06
N LEU A 221 26.61 -27.75 -21.29
CA LEU A 221 25.54 -28.58 -21.86
C LEU A 221 25.56 -28.43 -23.38
N ALA A 222 25.29 -29.52 -24.11
CA ALA A 222 25.09 -29.45 -25.55
C ALA A 222 23.71 -28.84 -25.85
N ALA A 223 23.65 -27.93 -26.82
CA ALA A 223 22.37 -27.50 -27.38
C ALA A 223 21.70 -28.70 -28.06
N ALA A 224 20.40 -28.90 -27.79
CA ALA A 224 19.60 -30.00 -28.31
C ALA A 224 19.11 -29.73 -29.74
#